data_AF-B3LJC4-F1
#
_entry.id   AF-B3LJC4-F1
#
_cell.length_a   1.000
_cell.length_b   1.000
_cell.length_c   1.000
_cell.angle_alpha   90.00
_cell.angle_beta   90.00
_cell.angle_gamma   90.00
#
_symmetry.space_group_name_H-M   'P 1'
#
loop_
_entity.id
_entity.type
_entity.pdbx_description
1 polymer ?
#
loop_
_entity_poly.entity_id
_entity_poly.type
_entity_poly.pdbx_seq_one_letter_code
_entity_poly.pdbx_strand_id
1 'polypeptide(L)'
;MMSDLTPIFRKYVAVIDDARNEQNSIDDHVERKQEDFGNSNGTCEMFSDSFIKECARLLKFLVELNKVIKQIEKNYLDDFNMSDAEKDEFDMECRLQIQQYFKKFEFLENYEMERHSLSLKRFQSKSHRWSKILSNKNDNTKHVIHPQDIENGVHEFRLGVLRCLNLWIKYVSSKFTTIQQERLILENKMNFNSTPMPTLSNNADDFSADAIDISVSQSAPVETVQDEVKHYEETISKLTQEQLQVLETEHSELLNQKNEQLKKVETINKTILDIVNIQNELSNHLTVQSQNINLMLNNQDDIELNIKKGNKELRKAKRAAGRTAKMTTYGAIIMGVFILFLDYVG
;
A
#
# COMPACT_ATOMS: atom_id res chain seq x y z
N MET A 1 -36.16 18.85 -17.19
CA MET A 1 -37.17 17.92 -16.65
C MET A 1 -36.56 16.52 -16.68
N MET A 2 -36.21 15.99 -15.50
CA MET A 2 -35.66 14.63 -15.37
C MET A 2 -36.82 13.64 -15.28
N SER A 3 -36.85 12.69 -16.21
CA SER A 3 -37.85 11.61 -16.23
C SER A 3 -37.62 10.68 -15.04
N ASP A 4 -38.63 10.53 -14.19
CA ASP A 4 -38.60 9.64 -13.04
C ASP A 4 -38.63 8.18 -13.51
N LEU A 5 -37.51 7.45 -13.34
CA LEU A 5 -37.33 6.04 -13.77
C LEU A 5 -37.95 5.02 -12.78
N THR A 6 -38.51 5.49 -11.66
CA THR A 6 -39.10 4.65 -10.63
C THR A 6 -40.29 3.77 -11.08
N PRO A 7 -41.18 4.16 -12.03
CA PRO A 7 -42.29 3.30 -12.44
C PRO A 7 -41.82 2.13 -13.32
N ILE A 8 -40.77 2.30 -14.12
CA ILE A 8 -40.19 1.23 -14.93
C ILE A 8 -39.52 0.19 -14.04
N PHE A 9 -38.78 0.64 -13.02
CA PHE A 9 -38.16 -0.24 -12.03
C PHE A 9 -39.20 -1.08 -11.28
N ARG A 10 -40.32 -0.48 -10.84
CA ARG A 10 -41.42 -1.22 -10.21
C ARG A 10 -42.03 -2.30 -11.11
N LYS A 11 -42.11 -2.05 -12.42
CA LYS A 11 -42.61 -3.03 -13.38
C LYS A 11 -41.69 -4.25 -13.52
N TYR A 12 -40.37 -4.04 -13.48
CA TYR A 12 -39.42 -5.15 -13.50
C TYR A 12 -39.43 -5.98 -12.22
N VAL A 13 -39.58 -5.34 -11.06
CA VAL A 13 -39.68 -6.04 -9.77
C VAL A 13 -40.94 -6.90 -9.71
N ALA A 14 -42.09 -6.40 -10.18
CA ALA A 14 -43.34 -7.16 -10.22
C ALA A 14 -43.25 -8.43 -11.11
N VAL A 15 -42.59 -8.33 -12.27
CA VAL A 15 -42.37 -9.48 -13.16
C VAL A 15 -41.45 -10.53 -12.54
N ILE A 16 -40.46 -10.09 -11.74
CA ILE A 16 -39.56 -11.00 -11.02
C ILE A 16 -40.29 -11.71 -9.88
N ASP A 17 -41.17 -11.02 -9.16
CA ASP A 17 -41.97 -11.62 -8.09
C ASP A 17 -43.04 -12.60 -8.62
N ASP A 18 -43.69 -12.30 -9.74
CA ASP A 18 -44.63 -13.22 -10.39
C ASP A 18 -43.92 -14.50 -10.88
N ALA A 19 -42.74 -14.36 -11.50
CA ALA A 19 -41.93 -15.52 -11.91
C ALA A 19 -41.48 -16.38 -10.71
N ARG A 20 -41.28 -15.76 -9.54
CA ARG A 20 -40.90 -16.46 -8.30
C ARG A 20 -42.08 -17.18 -7.65
N ASN A 21 -43.29 -16.63 -7.77
CA ASN A 21 -44.51 -17.25 -7.27
C ASN A 21 -44.94 -18.44 -8.14
N GLU A 22 -44.79 -18.37 -9.47
CA GLU A 22 -45.03 -19.52 -10.36
C GLU A 22 -44.11 -20.71 -10.06
N GLN A 23 -42.87 -20.43 -9.64
CA GLN A 23 -41.88 -21.45 -9.29
C GLN A 23 -42.15 -22.13 -7.94
N ASN A 24 -42.76 -21.40 -6.98
CA ASN A 24 -43.15 -21.95 -5.68
C ASN A 24 -44.42 -22.82 -5.75
N SER A 25 -45.31 -22.61 -6.73
CA SER A 25 -46.49 -23.46 -6.92
C SER A 25 -46.22 -24.85 -7.52
N ILE A 26 -44.98 -25.12 -7.98
CA ILE A 26 -44.60 -26.43 -8.54
C ILE A 26 -43.97 -27.36 -7.48
N ASP A 27 -43.51 -26.82 -6.34
CA ASP A 27 -42.74 -27.57 -5.33
C ASP A 27 -43.58 -28.13 -4.16
N ASP A 28 -44.90 -27.94 -4.14
CA ASP A 28 -45.78 -28.36 -3.03
C ASP A 28 -46.17 -29.86 -3.02
N HIS A 29 -45.59 -30.70 -3.89
CA HIS A 29 -45.94 -32.13 -3.99
C HIS A 29 -44.84 -33.15 -3.68
N VAL A 30 -43.88 -32.83 -2.79
CA VAL A 30 -42.99 -33.87 -2.23
C VAL A 30 -42.87 -33.76 -0.71
N GLU A 31 -43.61 -34.64 -0.06
CA GLU A 31 -43.70 -34.82 1.38
C GLU A 31 -42.42 -35.43 1.99
N ARG A 32 -41.79 -34.67 2.89
CA ARG A 32 -41.24 -35.06 4.20
C ARG A 32 -40.56 -36.45 4.33
N LYS A 33 -39.22 -36.44 4.43
CA LYS A 33 -38.50 -37.26 5.43
C LYS A 33 -37.44 -36.41 6.15
N GLN A 34 -37.66 -36.27 7.44
CA GLN A 34 -36.80 -35.66 8.46
C GLN A 34 -35.66 -36.64 8.76
N GLU A 35 -34.42 -36.25 8.46
CA GLU A 35 -33.23 -36.80 9.14
C GLU A 35 -32.27 -35.65 9.48
N ASP A 36 -32.22 -35.40 10.78
CA ASP A 36 -31.17 -34.84 11.64
C ASP A 36 -30.27 -33.71 11.12
N PHE A 37 -30.54 -32.51 11.61
CA PHE A 37 -29.71 -31.31 11.47
C PHE A 37 -28.48 -31.40 12.41
N GLY A 38 -27.52 -32.24 12.03
CA GLY A 38 -26.18 -32.26 12.60
C GLY A 38 -25.28 -31.20 11.96
N ASN A 39 -25.29 -29.99 12.53
CA ASN A 39 -24.24 -28.98 12.53
C ASN A 39 -23.10 -29.16 11.48
N SER A 40 -23.30 -28.72 10.25
CA SER A 40 -22.19 -28.34 9.38
C SER A 40 -22.30 -26.86 9.09
N ASN A 41 -21.57 -26.07 9.89
CA ASN A 41 -21.09 -24.76 9.48
C ASN A 41 -20.53 -24.88 8.06
N GLY A 42 -21.36 -24.54 7.07
CA GLY A 42 -20.94 -24.30 5.71
C GLY A 42 -20.19 -22.98 5.69
N THR A 43 -19.07 -22.93 6.42
CA THR A 43 -18.06 -21.90 6.25
C THR A 43 -17.78 -21.82 4.76
N CYS A 44 -17.87 -20.60 4.26
CA CYS A 44 -17.31 -20.19 3.00
C CYS A 44 -15.80 -20.51 3.04
N GLU A 45 -15.43 -21.76 2.80
CA GLU A 45 -14.04 -22.15 2.52
C GLU A 45 -13.72 -21.74 1.08
N MET A 46 -13.76 -20.43 0.86
CA MET A 46 -12.74 -19.78 0.08
C MET A 46 -11.43 -20.26 0.71
N PHE A 47 -10.61 -21.01 -0.03
CA PHE A 47 -9.26 -21.34 0.41
C PHE A 47 -8.68 -20.08 1.04
N SER A 48 -8.34 -20.18 2.32
CA SER A 48 -7.73 -19.12 3.09
C SER A 48 -6.37 -18.81 2.46
N ASP A 49 -6.41 -17.99 1.43
CA ASP A 49 -5.26 -17.61 0.65
C ASP A 49 -4.34 -16.79 1.55
N SER A 50 -3.23 -17.40 1.96
CA SER A 50 -2.24 -16.78 2.84
C SER A 50 -1.86 -15.40 2.30
N PHE A 51 -1.71 -15.28 0.98
CA PHE A 51 -1.38 -14.02 0.30
C PHE A 51 -2.38 -12.89 0.61
N ILE A 52 -3.68 -13.08 0.33
CA ILE A 52 -4.69 -12.04 0.54
C ILE A 52 -4.80 -11.68 2.03
N LYS A 53 -4.64 -12.66 2.92
CA LYS A 53 -4.60 -12.41 4.37
C LYS A 53 -3.38 -11.56 4.77
N GLU A 54 -2.21 -11.85 4.22
CA GLU A 54 -0.99 -11.06 4.46
C GLU A 54 -1.10 -9.64 3.88
N CYS A 55 -1.67 -9.47 2.68
CA CYS A 55 -1.95 -8.17 2.08
C CYS A 55 -2.92 -7.35 2.95
N ALA A 56 -4.01 -7.97 3.41
CA ALA A 56 -4.99 -7.30 4.29
C ALA A 56 -4.37 -6.92 5.64
N ARG A 57 -3.50 -7.77 6.20
CA ARG A 57 -2.78 -7.47 7.43
C ARG A 57 -1.83 -6.28 7.25
N LEU A 58 -1.07 -6.25 6.16
CA LEU A 58 -0.18 -5.13 5.85
C LEU A 58 -0.96 -3.83 5.64
N LEU A 59 -2.09 -3.88 4.93
CA LEU A 59 -2.97 -2.72 4.78
C LEU A 59 -3.48 -2.21 6.15
N LYS A 60 -3.86 -3.13 7.05
CA LYS A 60 -4.29 -2.76 8.40
C LYS A 60 -3.19 -2.01 9.15
N PHE A 61 -1.95 -2.50 9.11
CA PHE A 61 -0.80 -1.84 9.73
C PHE A 61 -0.53 -0.45 9.13
N LEU A 62 -0.63 -0.30 7.80
CA LEU A 62 -0.51 1.00 7.13
C LEU A 62 -1.59 2.00 7.58
N VAL A 63 -2.83 1.53 7.75
CA VAL A 63 -3.94 2.36 8.23
C VAL A 63 -3.72 2.77 9.69
N GLU A 64 -3.22 1.87 10.53
CA GLU A 64 -2.86 2.16 11.93
C GLU A 64 -1.73 3.19 12.00
N LEU A 65 -0.65 3.01 11.23
CA LEU A 65 0.45 3.98 11.16
C LEU A 65 -0.03 5.36 10.69
N ASN A 66 -0.84 5.42 9.64
CA ASN A 66 -1.42 6.68 9.17
C ASN A 66 -2.29 7.37 10.24
N LYS A 67 -3.00 6.59 11.06
CA LYS A 67 -3.79 7.13 12.16
C LYS A 67 -2.89 7.73 13.24
N VAL A 68 -1.79 7.05 13.59
CA VAL A 68 -0.80 7.56 14.54
C VAL A 68 -0.17 8.85 14.02
N ILE A 69 0.29 8.87 12.75
CA ILE A 69 0.87 10.06 12.12
C ILE A 69 -0.10 11.24 12.21
N LYS A 70 -1.38 11.07 11.86
CA LYS A 70 -2.39 12.14 11.95
C LYS A 70 -2.67 12.62 13.37
N GLN A 71 -2.61 11.72 14.35
CA GLN A 71 -2.84 12.07 15.75
C GLN A 71 -1.68 12.89 16.30
N ILE A 72 -0.45 12.51 15.94
CA ILE A 72 0.75 13.16 16.46
C ILE A 72 1.12 14.42 15.68
N GLU A 73 0.70 14.54 14.41
CA GLU A 73 0.99 15.69 13.53
C GLU A 73 0.87 17.04 14.25
N LYS A 74 -0.25 17.27 14.94
CA LYS A 74 -0.45 18.53 15.69
C LYS A 74 0.57 18.76 16.81
N ASN A 75 0.87 17.71 17.57
CA ASN A 75 1.82 17.80 18.69
C ASN A 75 3.28 17.81 18.21
N TYR A 76 3.53 17.25 17.03
CA TYR A 76 4.85 17.13 16.42
C TYR A 76 5.33 18.48 15.86
N LEU A 77 4.41 19.29 15.33
CA LEU A 77 4.69 20.65 14.85
C LEU A 77 4.82 21.67 15.99
N ASP A 78 4.21 21.42 17.15
CA ASP A 78 4.33 22.29 18.32
C ASP A 78 5.64 22.02 19.07
N ASP A 79 6.42 23.07 19.36
CA ASP A 79 7.67 22.94 20.13
C ASP A 79 7.46 22.71 21.63
N PHE A 80 6.27 23.00 22.15
CA PHE A 80 5.99 22.86 23.59
C PHE A 80 5.45 21.49 23.98
N ASN A 81 4.94 20.72 23.03
CA ASN A 81 4.21 19.48 23.30
C ASN A 81 5.09 18.22 23.19
N MET A 82 6.20 18.28 22.46
CA MET A 82 7.10 17.15 22.21
C MET A 82 8.55 17.63 22.17
N SER A 83 9.43 16.98 22.93
CA SER A 83 10.86 17.29 22.91
C SER A 83 11.48 16.87 21.57
N ASP A 84 12.58 17.53 21.18
CA ASP A 84 13.32 17.18 19.96
C ASP A 84 13.78 15.73 19.93
N ALA A 85 14.17 15.18 21.08
CA ALA A 85 14.56 13.78 21.20
C ALA A 85 13.38 12.83 20.97
N GLU A 86 12.19 13.18 21.46
CA GLU A 86 10.97 12.39 21.24
C GLU A 86 10.56 12.46 19.76
N LYS A 87 10.67 13.64 19.12
CA LYS A 87 10.40 13.82 17.69
C LYS A 87 11.34 12.95 16.85
N ASP A 88 12.63 12.87 17.21
CA ASP A 88 13.62 12.06 16.52
C ASP A 88 13.41 10.54 16.72
N GLU A 89 13.02 10.12 17.92
CA GLU A 89 12.61 8.73 18.21
C GLU A 89 11.39 8.34 17.35
N PHE A 90 10.39 9.22 17.27
CA PHE A 90 9.21 9.02 16.43
C PHE A 90 9.57 8.96 14.94
N ASP A 91 10.47 9.83 14.48
CA ASP A 91 10.97 9.82 13.12
C ASP A 91 11.68 8.50 12.78
N MET A 92 12.51 8.02 13.70
CA MET A 92 13.19 6.74 13.56
C MET A 92 12.20 5.57 13.47
N GLU A 93 11.23 5.51 14.40
CA GLU A 93 10.25 4.43 14.48
C GLU A 93 9.35 4.40 13.22
N CYS A 94 8.82 5.55 12.81
CA CYS A 94 8.01 5.65 11.59
C CYS A 94 8.81 5.24 10.35
N ARG A 95 10.07 5.67 10.25
CA ARG A 95 10.96 5.26 9.15
C ARG A 95 11.18 3.76 9.12
N LEU A 96 11.47 3.16 10.27
CA LEU A 96 11.67 1.71 10.38
C LEU A 96 10.40 0.93 10.01
N GLN A 97 9.23 1.37 10.47
CA GLN A 97 7.95 0.75 10.11
C GLN A 97 7.67 0.84 8.60
N ILE A 98 7.84 2.01 7.99
CA ILE A 98 7.67 2.18 6.53
C ILE A 98 8.64 1.25 5.77
N GLN A 99 9.89 1.14 6.20
CA GLN A 99 10.87 0.23 5.60
C GLN A 99 10.44 -1.24 5.74
N GLN A 100 9.94 -1.65 6.91
CA GLN A 100 9.45 -3.01 7.11
C GLN A 100 8.23 -3.32 6.23
N TYR A 101 7.31 -2.37 6.10
CA TYR A 101 6.13 -2.49 5.25
C TYR A 101 6.50 -2.58 3.78
N PHE A 102 7.48 -1.79 3.36
CA PHE A 102 8.03 -1.84 2.01
C PHE A 102 8.67 -3.21 1.70
N LYS A 103 9.56 -3.70 2.57
CA LYS A 103 10.16 -5.05 2.41
C LYS A 103 9.11 -6.16 2.38
N LYS A 104 8.07 -6.06 3.21
CA LYS A 104 6.95 -7.01 3.21
C LYS A 104 6.17 -6.94 1.89
N PHE A 105 5.97 -5.75 1.34
CA PHE A 105 5.37 -5.56 0.02
C PHE A 105 6.22 -6.20 -1.08
N GLU A 106 7.54 -5.94 -1.13
CA GLU A 106 8.43 -6.56 -2.11
C GLU A 106 8.39 -8.10 -2.04
N PHE A 107 8.38 -8.65 -0.83
CA PHE A 107 8.25 -10.09 -0.64
C PHE A 107 6.95 -10.63 -1.23
N LEU A 108 5.82 -9.94 -1.01
CA LEU A 108 4.52 -10.33 -1.54
C LEU A 108 4.46 -10.20 -3.06
N GLU A 109 5.08 -9.18 -3.63
CA GLU A 109 5.17 -9.00 -5.08
C GLU A 109 6.01 -10.10 -5.73
N ASN A 110 7.21 -10.35 -5.20
CA ASN A 110 8.08 -11.42 -5.68
C ASN A 110 7.40 -12.80 -5.61
N TYR A 111 6.68 -13.05 -4.51
CA TYR A 111 5.89 -14.27 -4.35
C TYR A 111 4.85 -14.45 -5.48
N GLU A 112 4.09 -13.41 -5.83
CA GLU A 112 3.12 -13.50 -6.92
C GLU A 112 3.76 -13.67 -8.29
N MET A 113 4.88 -12.97 -8.53
CA MET A 113 5.64 -13.11 -9.78
C MET A 113 6.17 -14.54 -9.95
N GLU A 114 6.75 -15.12 -8.91
CA GLU A 114 7.25 -16.48 -8.92
C GLU A 114 6.10 -17.47 -9.13
N ARG A 115 5.00 -17.33 -8.37
CA ARG A 115 3.80 -18.17 -8.49
C ARG A 115 3.26 -18.16 -9.91
N HIS A 116 3.08 -16.98 -10.52
CA HIS A 116 2.55 -16.87 -11.87
C HIS A 116 3.48 -17.52 -12.91
N SER A 117 4.80 -17.32 -12.77
CA SER A 117 5.79 -17.93 -13.66
C SER A 117 5.79 -19.47 -13.60
N LEU A 118 5.67 -20.04 -12.40
CA LEU A 118 5.59 -21.49 -12.19
C LEU A 118 4.28 -22.06 -12.74
N SER A 119 3.19 -21.30 -12.61
CA SER A 119 1.91 -21.68 -13.16
C SER A 119 1.92 -21.74 -14.69
N LEU A 120 2.46 -20.71 -15.36
CA LEU A 120 2.65 -20.70 -16.81
C LEU A 120 3.48 -21.91 -17.29
N LYS A 121 4.60 -22.22 -16.63
CA LYS A 121 5.43 -23.40 -16.93
C LYS A 121 4.67 -24.71 -16.74
N ARG A 122 3.78 -24.79 -15.73
CA ARG A 122 2.93 -25.97 -15.50
C ARG A 122 1.90 -26.15 -16.62
N PHE A 123 1.31 -25.08 -17.14
CA PHE A 123 0.36 -25.17 -18.26
C PHE A 123 1.05 -25.58 -19.56
N GLN A 124 2.23 -25.03 -19.84
CA GLN A 124 3.03 -25.41 -21.01
C GLN A 124 3.42 -26.90 -20.98
N SER A 125 3.84 -27.42 -19.83
CA SER A 125 4.29 -28.82 -19.70
C SER A 125 3.16 -29.86 -19.65
N LYS A 126 1.92 -29.48 -19.28
CA LYS A 126 0.78 -30.42 -19.09
C LYS A 126 -0.36 -30.25 -20.09
N SER A 127 -0.23 -29.37 -21.08
CA SER A 127 -1.24 -29.07 -22.12
C SER A 127 -1.86 -30.33 -22.78
N HIS A 128 -1.11 -31.43 -22.89
CA HIS A 128 -1.60 -32.67 -23.50
C HIS A 128 -2.53 -33.55 -22.63
N ARG A 129 -2.65 -33.32 -21.30
CA ARG A 129 -3.42 -34.21 -20.40
C ARG A 129 -4.79 -33.68 -19.95
N TRP A 130 -4.99 -32.36 -19.93
CA TRP A 130 -6.21 -31.76 -19.36
C TRP A 130 -7.27 -31.41 -20.43
N SER A 131 -6.87 -31.23 -21.68
CA SER A 131 -7.80 -31.04 -22.81
C SER A 131 -8.72 -32.25 -23.04
N LYS A 132 -8.28 -33.46 -22.67
CA LYS A 132 -9.06 -34.70 -22.80
C LYS A 132 -10.03 -34.97 -21.64
N ILE A 133 -9.82 -34.38 -20.46
CA ILE A 133 -10.64 -34.67 -19.27
C ILE A 133 -11.87 -33.75 -19.19
N LEU A 134 -11.82 -32.55 -19.79
CA LEU A 134 -12.92 -31.57 -19.76
C LEU A 134 -13.75 -31.52 -21.06
N SER A 135 -13.33 -32.21 -22.12
CA SER A 135 -14.13 -32.36 -23.35
C SER A 135 -15.20 -33.43 -23.17
N ASN A 136 -16.18 -33.18 -22.29
CA ASN A 136 -17.41 -33.96 -22.27
C ASN A 136 -18.23 -33.59 -23.52
N LYS A 137 -18.31 -34.55 -24.43
CA LYS A 137 -18.94 -34.45 -25.76
C LYS A 137 -20.47 -34.46 -25.63
N ASN A 138 -21.06 -33.39 -25.13
CA ASN A 138 -22.44 -33.03 -25.46
C ASN A 138 -22.76 -31.60 -25.01
N ASP A 139 -23.13 -30.76 -25.98
CA ASP A 139 -23.82 -29.45 -25.90
C ASP A 139 -23.07 -28.35 -26.65
N ASN A 140 -23.56 -28.08 -27.86
CA ASN A 140 -23.24 -26.91 -28.66
C ASN A 140 -23.72 -25.66 -27.91
N THR A 141 -22.81 -24.97 -27.18
CA THR A 141 -22.83 -23.53 -26.78
C THR A 141 -22.14 -23.23 -25.43
N LYS A 142 -21.52 -24.21 -24.76
CA LYS A 142 -20.79 -23.92 -23.51
C LYS A 142 -19.34 -23.54 -23.81
N HIS A 143 -19.04 -22.24 -23.71
CA HIS A 143 -17.67 -21.70 -23.68
C HIS A 143 -16.81 -22.50 -22.69
N VAL A 144 -15.94 -23.37 -23.21
CA VAL A 144 -15.03 -24.18 -22.40
C VAL A 144 -14.01 -23.22 -21.81
N ILE A 145 -14.15 -22.92 -20.52
CA ILE A 145 -13.23 -22.03 -19.82
C ILE A 145 -11.89 -22.76 -19.71
N HIS A 146 -10.84 -22.23 -20.33
CA HIS A 146 -9.53 -22.85 -20.26
C HIS A 146 -8.95 -22.59 -18.84
N PRO A 147 -8.35 -23.59 -18.18
CA PRO A 147 -7.72 -23.41 -16.86
C PRO A 147 -6.72 -22.26 -16.80
N GLN A 148 -6.09 -21.94 -17.94
CA GLN A 148 -5.18 -20.81 -18.10
C GLN A 148 -5.88 -19.45 -17.95
N ASP A 149 -7.11 -19.30 -18.46
CA ASP A 149 -7.86 -18.04 -18.39
C ASP A 149 -8.27 -17.73 -16.94
N ILE A 150 -8.60 -18.76 -16.17
CA ILE A 150 -8.89 -18.64 -14.73
C ILE A 150 -7.64 -18.20 -13.97
N GLU A 151 -6.48 -18.80 -14.25
CA GLU A 151 -5.23 -18.46 -13.58
C GLU A 151 -4.74 -17.05 -13.95
N ASN A 152 -4.90 -16.64 -15.19
CA ASN A 152 -4.63 -15.27 -15.63
C ASN A 152 -5.55 -14.27 -14.89
N GLY A 153 -6.86 -14.54 -14.81
CA GLY A 153 -7.79 -13.68 -14.06
C GLY A 153 -7.44 -13.55 -12.57
N VAL A 154 -6.99 -14.64 -11.93
CA VAL A 154 -6.53 -14.59 -10.53
C VAL A 154 -5.23 -13.80 -10.39
N HIS A 155 -4.30 -13.92 -11.34
CA HIS A 155 -3.06 -13.14 -11.33
C HIS A 155 -3.35 -11.65 -11.44
N GLU A 156 -4.16 -11.24 -12.41
CA GLU A 156 -4.56 -9.85 -12.62
C GLU A 156 -5.22 -9.24 -11.36
N PHE A 157 -6.15 -9.98 -10.73
CA PHE A 157 -6.76 -9.53 -9.48
C PHE A 157 -5.73 -9.29 -8.37
N ARG A 158 -4.78 -10.21 -8.20
CA ARG A 158 -3.75 -10.09 -7.15
C ARG A 158 -2.75 -8.96 -7.43
N LEU A 159 -2.41 -8.72 -8.69
CA LEU A 159 -1.66 -7.53 -9.09
C LEU A 159 -2.42 -6.25 -8.74
N GLY A 160 -3.74 -6.22 -8.96
CA GLY A 160 -4.59 -5.11 -8.51
C GLY A 160 -4.52 -4.85 -7.00
N VAL A 161 -4.50 -5.93 -6.19
CA VAL A 161 -4.33 -5.84 -4.72
C VAL A 161 -2.96 -5.26 -4.36
N LEU A 162 -1.88 -5.74 -4.98
CA LEU A 162 -0.51 -5.22 -4.76
C LEU A 162 -0.40 -3.76 -5.16
N ARG A 163 -1.03 -3.36 -6.25
CA ARG A 163 -1.06 -1.97 -6.70
C ARG A 163 -1.73 -1.06 -5.68
N CYS A 164 -2.90 -1.47 -5.16
CA CYS A 164 -3.59 -0.74 -4.11
C CYS A 164 -2.69 -0.58 -2.88
N LEU A 165 -2.01 -1.66 -2.49
CA LEU A 165 -1.09 -1.64 -1.36
C LEU A 165 0.10 -0.68 -1.59
N ASN A 166 0.72 -0.71 -2.77
CA ASN A 166 1.78 0.21 -3.14
C ASN A 166 1.33 1.68 -3.06
N LEU A 167 0.14 1.99 -3.59
CA LEU A 167 -0.46 3.33 -3.50
C LEU A 167 -0.67 3.76 -2.05
N TRP A 168 -1.10 2.85 -1.17
CA TRP A 168 -1.26 3.12 0.25
C TRP A 168 0.08 3.39 0.95
N ILE A 169 1.11 2.59 0.70
CA ILE A 169 2.46 2.83 1.25
C ILE A 169 2.94 4.19 0.78
N LYS A 170 2.83 4.49 -0.52
CA LYS A 170 3.21 5.80 -1.08
C LYS A 170 2.45 6.96 -0.44
N TYR A 171 1.15 6.81 -0.22
CA TYR A 171 0.33 7.81 0.46
C TYR A 171 0.80 8.09 1.89
N VAL A 172 1.01 7.05 2.69
CA VAL A 172 1.45 7.18 4.09
C VAL A 172 2.86 7.77 4.16
N SER A 173 3.79 7.27 3.34
CA SER A 173 5.14 7.82 3.23
C SER A 173 5.13 9.29 2.83
N SER A 174 4.30 9.68 1.87
CA SER A 174 4.17 11.08 1.45
C SER A 174 3.66 11.96 2.57
N LYS A 175 2.64 11.52 3.32
CA LYS A 175 2.12 12.25 4.48
C LYS A 175 3.18 12.46 5.55
N PHE A 176 3.95 11.41 5.85
CA PHE A 176 5.06 11.49 6.80
C PHE A 176 6.14 12.45 6.32
N THR A 177 6.57 12.38 5.05
CA THR A 177 7.54 13.31 4.47
C THR A 177 7.07 14.76 4.52
N THR A 178 5.78 15.04 4.27
CA THR A 178 5.25 16.41 4.36
C THR A 178 5.42 16.98 5.77
N ILE A 179 5.12 16.20 6.80
CA ILE A 179 5.27 16.61 8.21
C ILE A 179 6.74 16.85 8.55
N GLN A 180 7.65 16.00 8.07
CA GLN A 180 9.10 16.19 8.27
C GLN A 180 9.65 17.43 7.54
N GLN A 181 9.17 17.71 6.33
CA GLN A 181 9.54 18.91 5.58
C GLN A 181 9.09 20.17 6.32
N GLU A 182 7.90 20.15 6.90
CA GLU A 182 7.39 21.28 7.69
C GLU A 182 8.24 21.52 8.94
N ARG A 183 8.61 20.46 9.67
CA ARG A 183 9.59 20.54 10.78
C ARG A 183 10.90 21.14 10.33
N LEU A 184 11.48 20.66 9.23
CA LEU A 184 12.75 21.17 8.68
C LEU A 184 12.68 22.66 8.37
N ILE A 185 11.58 23.12 7.78
CA ILE A 185 11.36 24.55 7.49
C ILE A 185 11.29 25.37 8.78
N LEU A 186 10.65 24.82 9.82
CA LEU A 186 10.55 25.44 11.14
C LEU A 186 11.94 25.58 11.79
N GLU A 187 12.73 24.51 11.82
CA GLU A 187 14.12 24.52 12.31
C GLU A 187 14.98 25.56 11.57
N ASN A 188 14.89 25.59 10.23
CA ASN A 188 15.63 26.56 9.44
C ASN A 188 15.21 28.01 9.70
N LYS A 189 13.92 28.26 9.97
CA LYS A 189 13.44 29.60 10.34
C LYS A 189 13.94 30.03 11.72
N MET A 190 14.01 29.12 12.69
CA MET A 190 14.60 29.40 14.00
C MET A 190 16.11 29.66 13.91
N ASN A 191 16.80 28.91 13.04
CA ASN A 191 18.22 29.13 12.75
C ASN A 191 18.51 30.52 12.17
N PHE A 192 17.58 31.06 11.35
CA PHE A 192 17.72 32.38 10.75
C PHE A 192 17.41 33.52 11.73
N ASN A 193 16.35 33.39 12.53
CA ASN A 193 15.91 34.42 13.48
C ASN A 193 16.83 34.58 14.72
N SER A 194 17.69 33.60 15.00
CA SER A 194 18.73 33.69 16.05
C SER A 194 19.96 34.52 15.62
N THR A 195 19.93 35.11 14.42
CA THR A 195 20.92 36.10 14.00
C THR A 195 20.39 37.49 14.38
N PRO A 196 21.02 38.22 15.32
CA PRO A 196 20.80 39.65 15.40
C PRO A 196 21.50 40.26 14.17
N MET A 197 20.79 40.30 13.04
CA MET A 197 21.14 41.26 12.01
C MET A 197 20.96 42.64 12.63
N PRO A 198 21.96 43.53 12.61
CA PRO A 198 21.70 44.93 12.88
C PRO A 198 20.66 45.36 11.86
N THR A 199 19.46 45.70 12.34
CA THR A 199 18.45 46.37 11.55
C THR A 199 19.08 47.65 11.05
N LEU A 200 19.54 47.66 9.80
CA LEU A 200 19.91 48.90 9.14
C LEU A 200 18.62 49.71 9.05
N SER A 201 18.57 50.76 9.86
CA SER A 201 17.47 51.69 9.98
C SER A 201 16.98 52.11 8.60
N ASN A 202 15.65 52.07 8.47
CA ASN A 202 14.85 52.63 7.39
C ASN A 202 15.43 53.91 6.80
N ASN A 203 15.74 53.89 5.51
CA ASN A 203 15.34 54.96 4.62
C ASN A 203 14.65 54.32 3.42
N ALA A 204 13.34 54.51 3.37
CA ALA A 204 12.57 54.37 2.16
C ALA A 204 13.11 55.37 1.15
N ASP A 205 13.53 54.91 -0.01
CA ASP A 205 12.92 55.28 -1.29
C ASP A 205 13.74 54.66 -2.44
N ASP A 206 13.00 54.16 -3.42
CA ASP A 206 13.42 53.82 -4.77
C ASP A 206 14.17 52.50 -4.99
N PHE A 207 13.44 51.46 -5.40
CA PHE A 207 13.94 50.53 -6.43
C PHE A 207 12.79 50.06 -7.34
N SER A 208 12.83 50.56 -8.57
CA SER A 208 12.22 49.91 -9.73
C SER A 208 12.94 48.59 -10.03
N ALA A 209 12.17 47.62 -10.51
CA ALA A 209 12.64 46.31 -10.93
C ALA A 209 13.48 46.39 -12.21
N ASP A 210 14.74 45.97 -12.16
CA ASP A 210 15.41 45.36 -13.31
C ASP A 210 16.66 44.58 -12.88
N ALA A 211 16.79 43.38 -13.47
CA ALA A 211 17.98 42.52 -13.60
C ALA A 211 18.96 42.41 -12.41
N ILE A 212 18.86 41.29 -11.67
CA ILE A 212 19.96 40.79 -10.85
C ILE A 212 21.02 40.17 -11.79
N ASP A 213 21.96 41.00 -12.23
CA ASP A 213 23.24 40.55 -12.76
C ASP A 213 24.12 40.14 -11.56
N ILE A 214 24.49 38.85 -11.49
CA ILE A 214 25.51 38.36 -10.54
C ILE A 214 26.87 38.81 -11.09
N SER A 215 27.16 40.10 -10.89
CA SER A 215 28.50 40.63 -10.95
C SER A 215 29.11 40.44 -9.55
N VAL A 216 29.93 39.40 -9.40
CA VAL A 216 30.94 39.35 -8.35
C VAL A 216 31.89 40.51 -8.62
N SER A 217 31.59 41.67 -8.05
CA SER A 217 32.55 42.76 -7.98
C SER A 217 33.69 42.31 -7.09
N GLN A 218 34.75 41.82 -7.73
CA GLN A 218 36.08 41.83 -7.14
C GLN A 218 36.43 43.30 -6.90
N SER A 219 36.10 43.79 -5.70
CA SER A 219 36.65 45.02 -5.18
C SER A 219 38.18 44.89 -5.15
N ALA A 220 38.86 45.91 -5.66
CA ALA A 220 40.30 46.09 -5.60
C ALA A 220 40.88 45.81 -4.20
N PRO A 221 42.16 45.43 -4.08
CA PRO A 221 42.81 45.25 -2.78
C PRO A 221 43.04 46.63 -2.16
N VAL A 222 42.04 47.15 -1.46
CA VAL A 222 42.12 48.41 -0.73
C VAL A 222 42.51 48.07 0.70
N GLU A 223 43.69 48.51 1.11
CA GLU A 223 44.07 49.20 2.35
C GLU A 223 43.17 49.20 3.63
N THR A 224 42.20 48.29 3.78
CA THR A 224 41.25 48.30 4.91
C THR A 224 41.62 47.30 6.00
N VAL A 225 42.41 46.27 5.69
CA VAL A 225 42.80 45.25 6.68
C VAL A 225 43.56 45.85 7.87
N GLN A 226 44.41 46.86 7.64
CA GLN A 226 45.23 47.44 8.72
C GLN A 226 44.42 48.34 9.66
N ASP A 227 43.46 49.10 9.12
CA ASP A 227 42.59 49.97 9.92
C ASP A 227 41.46 49.19 10.61
N GLU A 228 40.97 48.12 9.98
CA GLU A 228 40.08 47.14 10.60
C GLU A 228 40.75 46.41 11.78
N VAL A 229 42.01 45.98 11.60
CA VAL A 229 42.80 45.34 12.66
C VAL A 229 43.08 46.30 13.81
N LYS A 230 43.46 47.56 13.52
CA LYS A 230 43.64 48.59 14.57
C LYS A 230 42.36 48.87 15.33
N HIS A 231 41.23 48.99 14.64
CA HIS A 231 39.94 49.21 15.27
C HIS A 231 39.53 48.01 16.14
N TYR A 232 39.82 46.79 15.71
CA TYR A 232 39.60 45.57 16.48
C TYR A 232 40.47 45.55 17.75
N GLU A 233 41.76 45.86 17.61
CA GLU A 233 42.73 45.90 18.70
C GLU A 233 42.41 47.01 19.73
N GLU A 234 41.95 48.18 19.28
CA GLU A 234 41.48 49.26 20.15
C GLU A 234 40.19 48.88 20.90
N THR A 235 39.29 48.11 20.26
CA THR A 235 38.05 47.64 20.88
C THR A 235 38.32 46.55 21.91
N ILE A 236 39.17 45.58 21.61
CA ILE A 236 39.59 44.51 22.53
C ILE A 236 40.36 45.10 23.73
N SER A 237 41.20 46.11 23.51
CA SER A 237 41.95 46.80 24.57
C SER A 237 41.05 47.62 25.52
N LYS A 238 39.84 48.00 25.08
CA LYS A 238 38.81 48.66 25.91
C LYS A 238 37.95 47.70 26.72
N LEU A 239 37.98 46.39 26.45
CA LEU A 239 37.27 45.38 27.24
C LEU A 239 38.09 45.00 28.48
N THR A 240 37.40 44.83 29.61
CA THR A 240 38.02 44.23 30.80
C THR A 240 38.28 42.75 30.58
N GLN A 241 39.31 42.20 31.25
CA GLN A 241 39.67 40.78 31.14
C GLN A 241 38.49 39.83 31.41
N GLU A 242 37.60 40.20 32.35
CA GLU A 242 36.36 39.46 32.62
C GLU A 242 35.38 39.50 31.45
N GLN A 243 35.24 40.63 30.76
CA GLN A 243 34.36 40.77 29.58
C GLN A 243 34.89 39.96 28.40
N LEU A 244 36.21 39.88 28.22
CA LEU A 244 36.82 39.05 27.17
C LEU A 244 36.59 37.55 27.43
N GLN A 245 36.72 37.13 28.69
CA GLN A 245 36.45 35.73 29.10
C GLN A 245 34.96 35.36 28.94
N VAL A 246 34.04 36.28 29.28
CA VAL A 246 32.60 36.08 29.04
C VAL A 246 32.33 35.99 27.54
N LEU A 247 32.92 36.87 26.72
CA LEU A 247 32.75 36.86 25.27
C LEU A 247 33.28 35.56 24.64
N GLU A 248 34.43 35.05 25.08
CA GLU A 248 34.99 33.78 24.61
C GLU A 248 34.08 32.60 25.00
N THR A 249 33.53 32.63 26.21
CA THR A 249 32.59 31.61 26.71
C THR A 249 31.29 31.65 25.92
N GLU A 250 30.69 32.82 25.73
CA GLU A 250 29.48 33.03 24.93
C GLU A 250 29.69 32.62 23.47
N HIS A 251 30.85 32.95 22.89
CA HIS A 251 31.18 32.55 21.52
C HIS A 251 31.29 31.03 21.38
N SER A 252 31.94 30.35 22.34
CA SER A 252 32.03 28.89 22.36
C SER A 252 30.65 28.25 22.53
N GLU A 253 29.81 28.81 23.40
CA GLU A 253 28.43 28.36 23.61
C GLU A 253 27.58 28.51 22.34
N LEU A 254 27.64 29.67 21.68
CA LEU A 254 26.95 29.91 20.41
C LEU A 254 27.40 28.94 19.32
N LEU A 255 28.71 28.69 19.19
CA LEU A 255 29.23 27.71 18.23
C LEU A 255 28.75 26.30 18.53
N ASN A 256 28.71 25.89 19.80
CA ASN A 256 28.18 24.59 20.20
C ASN A 256 26.69 24.47 19.88
N GLN A 257 25.88 25.47 20.22
CA GLN A 257 24.46 25.51 19.88
C GLN A 257 24.24 25.43 18.35
N LYS A 258 25.05 26.15 17.56
CA LYS A 258 24.99 26.07 16.09
C LYS A 258 25.35 24.68 15.56
N ASN A 259 26.38 24.05 16.14
CA ASN A 259 26.77 22.70 15.75
C ASN A 259 25.67 21.66 16.08
N GLU A 260 25.02 21.79 17.23
CA GLU A 260 23.88 20.97 17.62
C GLU A 260 22.68 21.17 16.69
N GLN A 261 22.34 22.42 16.34
CA GLN A 261 21.29 22.74 15.38
C GLN A 261 21.58 22.15 13.99
N LEU A 262 22.82 22.21 13.51
CA LEU A 262 23.21 21.62 12.23
C LEU A 262 23.04 20.10 12.22
N LYS A 263 23.46 19.41 13.29
CA LYS A 263 23.26 17.96 13.43
C LYS A 263 21.79 17.56 13.42
N LYS A 264 20.92 18.37 14.01
CA LYS A 264 19.47 18.16 14.01
C LYS A 264 18.90 18.25 12.59
N VAL A 265 19.24 19.31 11.86
CA VAL A 265 18.81 19.48 10.45
C VAL A 265 19.37 18.36 9.56
N GLU A 266 20.61 17.93 9.77
CA GLU A 266 21.22 16.80 9.05
C GLU A 266 20.44 15.49 9.27
N THR A 267 20.06 15.21 10.53
CA THR A 267 19.32 14.00 10.90
C THR A 267 17.93 13.96 10.27
N ILE A 268 17.21 15.08 10.28
CA ILE A 268 15.90 15.22 9.62
C ILE A 268 16.05 15.01 8.11
N ASN A 269 17.03 15.66 7.48
CA ASN A 269 17.30 15.51 6.04
C ASN A 269 17.59 14.06 5.65
N LYS A 270 18.41 13.35 6.42
CA LYS A 270 18.73 11.94 6.18
C LYS A 270 17.48 11.07 6.22
N THR A 271 16.62 11.28 7.21
CA THR A 271 15.37 10.53 7.37
C THR A 271 14.41 10.80 6.20
N ILE A 272 14.29 12.05 5.75
CA ILE A 272 13.52 12.43 4.56
C ILE A 272 14.06 11.72 3.31
N LEU A 273 15.38 11.73 3.11
CA LEU A 273 16.03 11.13 1.93
C LEU A 273 15.77 9.61 1.87
N ASP A 274 15.91 8.92 3.00
CA ASP A 274 15.60 7.49 3.12
C ASP A 274 14.15 7.19 2.66
N ILE A 275 13.18 7.99 3.11
CA ILE A 275 11.77 7.81 2.73
C ILE A 275 11.52 8.17 1.27
N VAL A 276 12.16 9.22 0.74
CA VAL A 276 12.06 9.60 -0.67
C VAL A 276 12.60 8.49 -1.58
N ASN A 277 13.68 7.81 -1.19
CA ASN A 277 14.18 6.64 -1.92
C ASN A 277 13.13 5.53 -2.01
N ILE A 278 12.47 5.21 -0.90
CA ILE A 278 11.37 4.23 -0.87
C ILE A 278 10.21 4.70 -1.78
N GLN A 279 9.88 6.00 -1.78
CA GLN A 279 8.83 6.54 -2.66
C GLN A 279 9.18 6.47 -4.14
N ASN A 280 10.45 6.70 -4.50
CA ASN A 280 10.95 6.54 -5.86
C ASN A 280 10.86 5.09 -6.29
N GLU A 281 11.27 4.16 -5.43
CA GLU A 281 11.17 2.73 -5.69
C GLU A 281 9.70 2.31 -5.89
N LEU A 282 8.80 2.68 -4.98
CA LEU A 282 7.36 2.46 -5.11
C LEU A 282 6.81 3.01 -6.44
N SER A 283 7.28 4.18 -6.87
CA SER A 283 6.87 4.80 -8.15
C SER A 283 7.39 4.03 -9.36
N ASN A 284 8.60 3.45 -9.27
CA ASN A 284 9.12 2.54 -10.29
C ASN A 284 8.27 1.27 -10.39
N HIS A 285 7.95 0.64 -9.25
CA HIS A 285 7.03 -0.52 -9.22
C HIS A 285 5.66 -0.19 -9.83
N LEU A 286 5.08 0.98 -9.53
CA LEU A 286 3.82 1.41 -10.14
C LEU A 286 3.91 1.63 -11.64
N THR A 287 5.06 2.12 -12.13
CA THR A 287 5.31 2.36 -13.56
C THR A 287 5.41 1.04 -14.31
N VAL A 288 6.18 0.08 -13.78
CA VAL A 288 6.28 -1.29 -14.30
C VAL A 288 4.89 -1.94 -14.30
N GLN A 289 4.13 -1.83 -13.21
CA GLN A 289 2.75 -2.33 -13.14
C GLN A 289 1.79 -1.55 -14.06
N SER A 290 2.07 -0.29 -14.40
CA SER A 290 1.17 0.57 -15.18
C SER A 290 1.02 0.15 -16.63
N GLN A 291 2.03 -0.50 -17.18
CA GLN A 291 1.97 -1.06 -18.52
C GLN A 291 0.91 -2.17 -18.62
N ASN A 292 0.57 -2.82 -17.51
CA ASN A 292 -0.48 -3.86 -17.43
C ASN A 292 -1.87 -3.33 -17.01
N ILE A 293 -1.98 -2.13 -16.38
CA ILE A 293 -3.28 -1.59 -15.90
C ILE A 293 -4.28 -1.38 -17.02
N ASN A 294 -3.86 -0.78 -18.14
CA ASN A 294 -4.79 -0.46 -19.23
C ASN A 294 -5.47 -1.73 -19.73
N LEU A 295 -4.76 -2.85 -19.62
CA LEU A 295 -5.28 -4.18 -19.93
C LEU A 295 -6.24 -4.68 -18.83
N MET A 296 -5.91 -4.49 -17.55
CA MET A 296 -6.78 -4.87 -16.42
C MET A 296 -8.09 -4.08 -16.33
N LEU A 297 -8.04 -2.75 -16.57
CA LEU A 297 -9.20 -1.85 -16.50
C LEU A 297 -10.18 -2.11 -17.65
N ASN A 298 -9.64 -2.38 -18.85
CA ASN A 298 -10.44 -2.81 -19.99
C ASN A 298 -10.99 -4.23 -19.83
N ASN A 299 -10.35 -5.07 -19.01
CA ASN A 299 -10.75 -6.45 -18.78
C ASN A 299 -11.43 -6.67 -17.42
N GLN A 300 -11.84 -5.62 -16.69
CA GLN A 300 -12.36 -5.76 -15.33
C GLN A 300 -13.63 -6.64 -15.30
N ASP A 301 -14.54 -6.43 -16.25
CA ASP A 301 -15.76 -7.23 -16.39
C ASP A 301 -15.42 -8.70 -16.70
N ASP A 302 -14.41 -8.92 -17.55
CA ASP A 302 -13.94 -10.26 -17.89
C ASP A 302 -13.26 -10.95 -16.69
N ILE A 303 -12.48 -10.21 -15.89
CA ILE A 303 -11.84 -10.74 -14.67
C ILE A 303 -12.90 -11.16 -13.65
N GLU A 304 -13.91 -10.31 -13.38
CA GLU A 304 -14.98 -10.65 -12.44
C GLU A 304 -15.76 -11.88 -12.93
N LEU A 305 -16.13 -11.90 -14.21
CA LEU A 305 -16.83 -13.03 -14.82
C LEU A 305 -15.99 -14.31 -14.75
N ASN A 306 -14.69 -14.24 -15.05
CA ASN A 306 -13.78 -15.39 -15.03
C ASN A 306 -13.55 -15.93 -13.62
N ILE A 307 -13.39 -15.06 -12.62
CA ILE A 307 -13.26 -15.46 -11.21
C ILE A 307 -14.56 -16.10 -10.70
N LYS A 308 -15.71 -15.48 -10.99
CA LYS A 308 -17.03 -15.98 -10.57
C LYS A 308 -17.34 -17.34 -11.19
N LYS A 309 -17.04 -17.50 -12.49
CA LYS A 309 -17.18 -18.78 -13.20
C LYS A 309 -16.18 -19.82 -12.68
N GLY A 310 -14.92 -19.45 -12.46
CA GLY A 310 -13.90 -20.32 -11.88
C GLY A 310 -14.29 -20.86 -10.50
N ASN A 311 -14.80 -19.99 -9.62
CA ASN A 311 -15.32 -20.40 -8.30
C ASN A 311 -16.51 -21.36 -8.41
N LYS A 312 -17.41 -21.13 -9.38
CA LYS A 312 -18.55 -22.02 -9.65
C LYS A 312 -18.07 -23.40 -10.11
N GLU A 313 -17.09 -23.46 -11.01
CA GLU A 313 -16.53 -24.72 -11.50
C GLU A 313 -15.71 -25.45 -10.43
N LEU A 314 -14.92 -24.75 -9.61
CA LEU A 314 -14.23 -25.34 -8.45
C LEU A 314 -15.22 -25.96 -7.45
N ARG A 315 -16.33 -25.27 -7.15
CA ARG A 315 -17.40 -25.82 -6.31
C ARG A 315 -18.05 -27.06 -6.92
N LYS A 316 -18.28 -27.07 -8.23
CA LYS A 316 -18.80 -28.24 -8.94
C LYS A 316 -17.80 -29.41 -8.91
N ALA A 317 -16.51 -29.14 -9.13
CA ALA A 317 -15.45 -30.14 -9.07
C ALA A 317 -15.29 -30.74 -7.66
N LYS A 318 -15.33 -29.92 -6.60
CA LYS A 318 -15.30 -30.40 -5.19
C LYS A 318 -16.50 -31.32 -4.90
N ARG A 319 -17.69 -30.95 -5.37
CA ARG A 319 -18.91 -31.79 -5.24
C ARG A 319 -18.82 -33.07 -6.07
N ALA A 320 -18.28 -33.00 -7.27
CA ALA A 320 -18.06 -34.17 -8.12
C ALA A 320 -17.06 -35.14 -7.49
N ALA A 321 -15.93 -34.64 -6.95
CA ALA A 321 -14.95 -35.46 -6.24
C ALA A 321 -15.55 -36.15 -5.00
N GLY A 322 -16.35 -35.42 -4.21
CA GLY A 322 -17.09 -35.99 -3.08
C GLY A 322 -18.14 -37.03 -3.50
N ARG A 323 -18.78 -36.85 -4.66
CA ARG A 323 -19.74 -37.82 -5.23
C ARG A 323 -19.02 -39.06 -5.75
N THR A 324 -17.88 -38.92 -6.43
CA THR A 324 -17.07 -40.06 -6.90
C THR A 324 -16.58 -40.90 -5.73
N ALA A 325 -16.08 -40.29 -4.65
CA ALA A 325 -15.67 -41.03 -3.45
C ALA A 325 -16.82 -41.85 -2.85
N LYS A 326 -18.03 -41.27 -2.74
CA LYS A 326 -19.23 -41.97 -2.29
C LYS A 326 -19.60 -43.13 -3.22
N MET A 327 -19.55 -42.94 -4.53
CA MET A 327 -19.85 -43.99 -5.51
C MET A 327 -18.86 -45.16 -5.44
N THR A 328 -17.56 -44.89 -5.21
CA THR A 328 -16.56 -45.95 -5.01
C THR A 328 -16.83 -46.76 -3.76
N THR A 329 -17.23 -46.11 -2.66
CA THR A 329 -17.61 -46.81 -1.41
C THR A 329 -18.85 -47.68 -1.61
N TYR A 330 -19.90 -47.19 -2.25
CA TYR A 330 -21.09 -48.00 -2.54
C TYR A 330 -20.79 -49.15 -3.51
N GLY A 331 -19.94 -48.92 -4.51
CA GLY A 331 -19.47 -49.97 -5.42
C GLY A 331 -18.73 -51.08 -4.69
N ALA A 332 -17.84 -50.74 -3.74
CA ALA A 332 -17.12 -51.73 -2.94
C ALA A 332 -18.05 -52.57 -2.06
N ILE A 333 -19.09 -51.97 -1.48
CA ILE A 333 -20.09 -52.68 -0.67
C ILE A 333 -20.91 -53.65 -1.53
N ILE A 334 -21.38 -53.20 -2.69
CA ILE A 334 -22.14 -54.05 -3.63
C ILE A 334 -21.29 -55.23 -4.11
N MET A 335 -20.01 -54.98 -4.43
CA MET A 335 -19.07 -56.03 -4.84
C MET A 335 -18.85 -57.03 -3.70
N GLY A 336 -18.69 -56.56 -2.45
CA GLY A 336 -18.59 -57.41 -1.27
C GLY A 336 -19.81 -58.30 -1.04
N VAL A 337 -21.02 -57.75 -1.19
CA VAL A 337 -22.28 -58.52 -1.08
C VAL A 337 -22.40 -59.54 -2.21
N PHE A 338 -21.96 -59.19 -3.43
CA PHE A 338 -21.96 -60.10 -4.57
C PHE A 338 -21.03 -61.31 -4.37
N ILE A 339 -19.84 -61.11 -3.81
CA ILE A 339 -18.92 -62.20 -3.44
C ILE A 339 -19.57 -63.13 -2.41
N LEU A 340 -20.22 -62.56 -1.39
CA LEU A 340 -20.90 -63.34 -0.35
C LEU A 340 -22.04 -64.20 -0.93
N PHE A 341 -22.76 -63.67 -1.92
CA PHE A 341 -23.82 -64.42 -2.61
C PHE A 341 -23.28 -65.58 -3.47
N LEU A 342 -22.13 -65.38 -4.12
CA LEU A 342 -21.45 -66.43 -4.88
C LEU A 342 -20.91 -67.54 -3.97
N ASP A 343 -20.38 -67.17 -2.80
CA ASP A 343 -19.89 -68.12 -1.78
C ASP A 343 -21.03 -68.88 -1.08
N TYR A 344 -22.23 -68.31 -1.05
CA TYR A 344 -23.41 -68.95 -0.47
C TYR A 344 -24.07 -69.97 -1.42
N VAL A 345 -23.95 -69.75 -2.74
CA VAL A 345 -24.57 -70.59 -3.79
C VAL A 345 -23.62 -71.66 -4.31
N GLY A 346 -22.30 -71.43 -4.24
CA GLY A 346 -21.27 -72.44 -4.48
C GLY A 346 -21.06 -73.32 -3.26
#